data_AF-A0A0U3SWS7-F1
#
_entry.id   AF-A0A0U3SWS7-F1
#
_cell.length_a   1.000
_cell.length_b   1.000
_cell.length_c   1.000
_cell.angle_alpha   90.00
_cell.angle_beta   90.00
_cell.angle_gamma   90.00
#
_symmetry.space_group_name_H-M   'P 1'
#
loop_
_entity.id
_entity.type
_entity.pdbx_description
1 polymer ?
#
loop_
_entity_poly.entity_id
_entity_poly.type
_entity_poly.pdbx_seq_one_letter_code
_entity_poly.pdbx_strand_id
1 'polypeptide(L)'
;MSQEFHDENDLKTIEYLILLILGKAGGEISVLHLQKIFFFLWKFHPEVRRLVEFVPHLKGPFSDDLDDAIKNPLYVVDCWEYRPPRNKSKAEKAKGGYLVITDKGKRVYGKLIEGLKRKPRKTRMLSPFSPPLSL
;
A
#
# COMPACT_ATOMS: atom_id res chain seq x y z
N MET A 1 26.00 4.35 7.81
CA MET A 1 24.77 4.99 8.32
C MET A 1 23.79 3.89 8.59
N SER A 2 23.36 3.79 9.84
CA SER A 2 22.65 2.67 10.45
C SER A 2 21.29 2.40 9.80
N GLN A 3 21.07 1.15 9.39
CA GLN A 3 19.75 0.59 9.05
C GLN A 3 18.81 0.79 10.25
N GLU A 4 17.74 1.56 10.07
CA GLU A 4 16.58 1.49 10.95
C GLU A 4 15.82 0.22 10.60
N PHE A 5 15.65 -0.67 11.58
CA PHE A 5 14.77 -1.82 11.46
C PHE A 5 13.34 -1.27 11.31
N HIS A 6 12.67 -1.55 10.19
CA HIS A 6 11.23 -1.37 10.08
C HIS A 6 10.56 -2.18 11.20
N ASP A 7 9.72 -1.55 12.02
CA ASP A 7 8.96 -2.25 13.04
C ASP A 7 8.08 -3.32 12.36
N GLU A 8 7.80 -4.44 13.03
CA GLU A 8 6.87 -5.45 12.56
C GLU A 8 5.51 -4.84 12.13
N ASN A 9 5.10 -3.77 12.83
CA ASN A 9 3.91 -3.01 12.48
C ASN A 9 4.01 -2.25 11.15
N ASP A 10 5.20 -1.76 10.80
CA ASP A 10 5.42 -1.00 9.57
C ASP A 10 5.34 -1.93 8.36
N LEU A 11 6.02 -3.08 8.43
CA LEU A 11 5.96 -4.11 7.38
C LEU A 11 4.52 -4.61 7.17
N LYS A 12 3.82 -4.91 8.26
CA LYS A 12 2.41 -5.27 8.23
C LYS A 12 1.55 -4.18 7.57
N THR A 13 1.84 -2.91 7.86
CA THR A 13 1.13 -1.77 7.28
C THR A 13 1.38 -1.66 5.78
N ILE A 14 2.63 -1.82 5.32
CA ILE A 14 3.00 -1.83 3.90
C ILE A 14 2.22 -2.94 3.17
N GLU A 15 2.24 -4.16 3.69
CA GLU A 15 1.55 -5.30 3.10
C GLU A 15 0.04 -5.08 2.97
N TYR A 16 -0.60 -4.53 4.01
CA TYR A 16 -2.02 -4.18 3.94
C TYR A 16 -2.30 -3.05 2.94
N LEU A 17 -1.41 -2.06 2.82
CA LEU A 17 -1.53 -1.00 1.82
C LEU A 17 -1.41 -1.57 0.40
N ILE A 18 -0.48 -2.49 0.14
CA ILE A 18 -0.38 -3.22 -1.14
C ILE A 18 -1.72 -3.89 -1.45
N LEU A 19 -2.28 -4.65 -0.50
CA LEU A 19 -3.54 -5.36 -0.70
C LEU A 19 -4.71 -4.41 -0.98
N LEU A 20 -4.77 -3.27 -0.30
CA LEU A 20 -5.79 -2.23 -0.54
C LEU A 20 -5.67 -1.64 -1.94
N ILE A 21 -4.46 -1.28 -2.38
CA ILE A 21 -4.21 -0.74 -3.71
C ILE A 21 -4.57 -1.77 -4.78
N LEU A 22 -4.12 -3.02 -4.61
CA LEU A 22 -4.37 -4.12 -5.54
C LEU A 22 -5.86 -4.41 -5.67
N GLY A 23 -6.58 -4.52 -4.54
CA GLY A 23 -8.03 -4.71 -4.53
C GLY A 23 -8.77 -3.54 -5.17
N LYS A 24 -8.31 -2.31 -4.97
CA LYS A 24 -8.88 -1.10 -5.60
C LYS A 24 -8.61 -1.02 -7.10
N ALA A 25 -7.47 -1.54 -7.56
CA ALA A 25 -7.05 -1.56 -8.97
C ALA A 25 -7.77 -2.63 -9.81
N GLY A 26 -8.69 -3.40 -9.23
CA GLY A 26 -9.41 -4.48 -9.93
C GLY A 26 -8.73 -5.85 -9.83
N GLY A 27 -7.69 -5.99 -8.99
CA GLY A 27 -7.08 -7.27 -8.68
C GLY A 27 -5.85 -7.63 -9.50
N GLU A 28 -5.41 -6.80 -10.44
CA GLU A 28 -4.14 -6.95 -11.14
C GLU A 28 -3.44 -5.59 -11.28
N ILE A 29 -2.14 -5.53 -11.00
CA ILE A 29 -1.34 -4.31 -11.18
C ILE A 29 0.12 -4.67 -11.51
N SER A 30 0.77 -3.87 -12.37
CA SER A 30 2.21 -4.03 -12.58
C SER A 30 3.01 -3.53 -11.36
N VAL A 31 4.16 -4.13 -11.09
CA VAL A 31 5.05 -3.69 -9.99
C VAL A 31 5.44 -2.23 -10.18
N LEU A 32 5.75 -1.81 -11.41
CA LEU A 32 6.06 -0.41 -11.72
C LEU A 32 4.91 0.54 -11.38
N HIS A 33 3.65 0.16 -11.65
CA HIS A 33 2.50 1.00 -11.27
C HIS A 33 2.31 1.05 -9.76
N LEU A 34 2.49 -0.07 -9.06
CA LEU A 34 2.42 -0.12 -7.61
C LEU A 34 3.47 0.80 -6.95
N GLN A 35 4.72 0.72 -7.40
CA GLN A 35 5.83 1.59 -6.97
C GLN A 35 5.48 3.08 -7.18
N LYS A 36 4.89 3.45 -8.32
CA LYS A 36 4.46 4.84 -8.58
C LYS A 36 3.34 5.31 -7.64
N ILE A 37 2.37 4.45 -7.35
CA ILE A 37 1.28 4.77 -6.42
C ILE A 37 1.85 4.97 -5.02
N PHE A 38 2.69 4.05 -4.54
CA PHE A 38 3.35 4.19 -3.25
C PHE A 38 4.23 5.43 -3.17
N PHE A 39 4.99 5.75 -4.23
CA PHE A 39 5.77 6.97 -4.28
C PHE A 39 4.91 8.23 -4.17
N PHE A 40 3.74 8.24 -4.83
CA PHE A 40 2.80 9.35 -4.68
C PHE A 40 2.30 9.45 -3.24
N LEU A 41 1.90 8.33 -2.62
CA LEU A 41 1.49 8.31 -1.21
C LEU A 41 2.62 8.79 -0.29
N TRP A 42 3.84 8.30 -0.47
CA TRP A 42 5.06 8.74 0.22
C TRP A 42 5.30 10.25 0.05
N LYS A 43 5.09 10.80 -1.14
CA LYS A 43 5.28 12.23 -1.38
C LYS A 43 4.29 13.09 -0.59
N PHE A 44 3.06 12.62 -0.36
CA PHE A 44 2.00 13.47 0.22
C PHE A 44 1.56 13.09 1.65
N HIS A 45 1.88 11.89 2.13
CA HIS A 45 1.47 11.39 3.45
C HIS A 45 2.68 11.12 4.34
N PRO A 46 2.89 11.92 5.42
CA PRO A 46 4.03 11.77 6.32
C PRO A 46 4.16 10.37 6.94
N GLU A 47 3.05 9.69 7.22
CA GLU A 47 3.06 8.32 7.75
C GLU A 47 3.72 7.35 6.76
N VAL A 48 3.41 7.46 5.47
CA VAL A 48 4.00 6.60 4.43
C VAL A 48 5.49 6.89 4.23
N ARG A 49 5.95 8.12 4.52
CA ARG A 49 7.40 8.44 4.49
C ARG A 49 8.22 7.68 5.50
N ARG A 50 7.61 7.28 6.61
CA ARG A 50 8.27 6.50 7.66
C ARG A 50 8.29 5.01 7.33
N LEU A 51 7.41 4.55 6.43
CA LEU A 51 7.26 3.13 6.10
C LEU A 51 8.25 2.64 5.06
N VAL A 52 8.63 3.48 4.09
CA VAL A 52 9.46 3.04 2.96
C VAL A 52 10.37 4.16 2.50
N GLU A 53 11.58 3.80 2.09
CA GLU A 53 12.47 4.70 1.37
C GLU A 53 12.36 4.54 -0.14
N PHE A 54 12.51 5.65 -0.86
CA PHE A 54 12.51 5.68 -2.31
C PHE A 54 13.82 6.24 -2.85
N VAL A 55 14.44 5.50 -3.76
CA VAL A 55 15.61 5.93 -4.50
C VAL A 55 15.26 6.25 -5.96
N PRO A 56 15.93 7.22 -6.59
CA PRO A 56 15.82 7.43 -8.03
C PRO A 56 16.31 6.19 -8.80
N HIS A 57 15.47 5.62 -9.66
CA HIS A 57 15.83 4.50 -10.51
C HIS A 57 15.51 4.82 -11.99
N LEU A 58 16.11 4.08 -12.93
CA LEU A 58 16.13 4.37 -14.38
C LEU A 58 14.74 4.61 -15.01
N LYS A 59 13.67 4.09 -14.41
CA LYS A 59 12.28 4.15 -14.92
C LYS A 59 11.28 4.78 -13.96
N GLY A 60 11.77 5.38 -12.89
CA GLY A 60 10.94 6.00 -11.86
C GLY A 60 11.47 5.76 -10.46
N PRO A 61 10.76 6.26 -9.45
CA PRO A 61 11.06 5.98 -8.05
C PRO A 61 10.94 4.48 -7.80
N PHE A 62 11.86 3.95 -7.01
CA PHE A 62 11.91 2.55 -6.63
C PHE A 62 12.20 2.41 -5.14
N SER A 63 11.57 1.45 -4.50
CA SER A 63 11.78 1.10 -3.09
C SER A 63 12.11 -0.39 -3.01
N ASP A 64 13.28 -0.71 -2.44
CA ASP A 64 13.71 -2.08 -2.15
C ASP A 64 12.80 -2.71 -1.09
N ASP A 65 12.42 -1.96 -0.05
CA ASP A 65 11.49 -2.40 0.99
C ASP A 65 10.16 -2.88 0.38
N LEU A 66 9.64 -2.13 -0.59
CA LEU A 66 8.39 -2.49 -1.27
C LEU A 66 8.58 -3.71 -2.19
N ASP A 67 9.72 -3.83 -2.87
CA ASP A 67 10.01 -4.99 -3.72
C ASP A 67 10.14 -6.29 -2.92
N ASP A 68 10.75 -6.22 -1.73
CA ASP A 68 10.83 -7.35 -0.82
C ASP A 68 9.45 -7.72 -0.27
N ALA A 69 8.68 -6.75 0.24
CA ALA A 69 7.31 -7.00 0.74
C ALA A 69 6.38 -7.60 -0.32
N ILE A 70 6.55 -7.23 -1.60
CA ILE A 70 5.80 -7.81 -2.72
C ILE A 70 6.14 -9.29 -2.92
N LYS A 71 7.42 -9.65 -2.85
CA LYS A 71 7.91 -10.99 -3.19
C LYS A 71 7.82 -11.95 -2.01
N ASN A 72 7.95 -11.42 -0.79
CA ASN A 72 8.06 -12.16 0.46
C ASN A 72 7.08 -11.63 1.52
N PRO A 73 5.75 -11.63 1.29
CA PRO A 73 4.79 -11.16 2.30
C PRO A 73 4.78 -12.07 3.54
N LEU A 74 4.81 -11.47 4.73
CA LEU A 74 4.82 -12.16 6.03
C LEU A 74 3.46 -12.12 6.74
N TYR A 75 2.67 -11.07 6.56
CA TYR A 75 1.41 -10.84 7.30
C TYR A 75 0.16 -11.13 6.48
N VAL A 76 0.17 -10.85 5.18
CA VAL A 76 -0.94 -11.14 4.26
C VAL A 76 -0.54 -12.22 3.24
N VAL A 77 0.12 -13.26 3.75
CA VAL A 77 0.59 -14.42 2.99
C VAL A 77 -0.48 -14.94 2.03
N ASP A 78 -0.08 -15.27 0.80
CA ASP A 78 -0.93 -15.74 -0.31
C ASP A 78 -2.11 -14.84 -0.68
N CYS A 79 -2.11 -13.55 -0.29
CA CYS A 79 -3.17 -12.63 -0.73
C CYS A 79 -2.96 -12.14 -2.17
N TRP A 80 -1.76 -12.29 -2.70
CA TRP A 80 -1.46 -12.08 -4.12
C TRP A 80 -0.42 -13.08 -4.60
N GLU A 81 -0.33 -13.20 -5.92
CA GLU A 81 0.70 -13.93 -6.64
C GLU A 81 1.57 -12.92 -7.39
N TYR A 82 2.88 -12.97 -7.20
CA TYR A 82 3.82 -12.25 -8.06
C TYR A 82 4.09 -13.05 -9.33
N ARG A 83 3.83 -12.42 -10.49
CA ARG A 83 4.09 -12.98 -11.81
C ARG A 83 5.25 -12.22 -12.45
N PRO A 84 6.43 -12.85 -12.62
CA PRO A 84 7.57 -12.19 -13.24
C PRO A 84 7.32 -11.87 -14.72
N PRO A 85 8.07 -10.93 -15.32
CA PRO A 85 7.97 -10.63 -16.75
C PRO A 85 8.15 -11.88 -17.62
N ARG A 86 7.19 -12.17 -18.50
CA ARG A 86 7.14 -13.43 -19.28
C ARG A 86 8.10 -13.47 -20.48
N ASN A 87 8.51 -12.32 -20.99
CA ASN A 87 9.20 -12.17 -22.27
C ASN A 87 10.35 -11.17 -22.19
N LYS A 88 11.35 -11.35 -23.05
CA LYS A 88 12.63 -10.60 -23.00
C LYS A 88 12.53 -9.14 -23.48
N SER A 89 11.35 -8.65 -23.87
CA SER A 89 11.21 -7.29 -24.40
C SER A 89 11.63 -6.27 -23.33
N LYS A 90 12.33 -5.21 -23.74
CA LYS A 90 12.77 -4.16 -22.81
C LYS A 90 11.59 -3.49 -22.09
N ALA A 91 10.44 -3.38 -22.78
CA ALA A 91 9.23 -2.79 -22.22
C ALA A 91 8.61 -3.65 -21.11
N GLU A 92 8.55 -4.97 -21.29
CA GLU A 92 7.98 -5.87 -20.28
C GLU A 92 8.90 -6.03 -19.07
N LYS A 93 10.22 -6.12 -19.29
CA LYS A 93 11.20 -6.09 -18.19
C LYS A 93 11.09 -4.81 -17.36
N ALA A 94 10.84 -3.67 -18.00
CA ALA A 94 10.72 -2.38 -17.32
C ALA A 94 9.50 -2.29 -16.39
N LYS A 95 8.47 -3.12 -16.58
CA LYS A 95 7.28 -3.15 -15.70
C LYS A 95 7.52 -3.88 -14.38
N GLY A 96 8.58 -4.69 -14.28
CA GLY A 96 8.92 -5.45 -13.08
C GLY A 96 8.03 -6.66 -12.80
N GLY A 97 7.10 -7.00 -13.71
CA GLY A 97 6.12 -8.07 -13.50
C GLY A 97 4.78 -7.52 -12.99
N TYR A 98 3.94 -8.42 -12.50
CA TYR A 98 2.56 -8.14 -12.08
C TYR A 98 2.24 -8.79 -10.75
N LEU A 99 1.42 -8.14 -9.94
CA LEU A 99 0.72 -8.76 -8.82
C LEU A 99 -0.69 -9.08 -9.26
N VAL A 100 -1.15 -10.28 -8.92
CA VAL A 100 -2.53 -10.73 -9.14
C VAL A 100 -3.13 -11.16 -7.81
N ILE A 101 -4.26 -10.56 -7.43
CA ILE A 101 -4.92 -10.88 -6.17
C ILE A 101 -5.49 -12.30 -6.22
N THR A 102 -5.27 -13.07 -5.15
CA THR A 102 -5.86 -14.40 -5.03
C THR A 102 -7.29 -14.31 -4.49
N ASP A 103 -8.03 -15.42 -4.49
CA ASP A 103 -9.35 -15.44 -3.84
C ASP A 103 -9.25 -15.25 -2.32
N LYS A 104 -8.14 -15.68 -1.70
CA LYS A 104 -7.84 -15.36 -0.29
C LYS A 104 -7.66 -13.86 -0.13
N GLY A 105 -6.88 -13.21 -1.00
CA GLY A 105 -6.68 -11.77 -1.01
C GLY A 105 -7.97 -10.99 -1.18
N LYS A 106 -8.85 -11.40 -2.10
CA LYS A 106 -10.18 -10.76 -2.29
C LYS A 106 -11.02 -10.82 -1.01
N ARG A 107 -11.02 -11.96 -0.30
CA ARG A 107 -11.73 -12.10 0.98
C ARG A 107 -11.14 -11.20 2.06
N VAL A 108 -9.81 -11.15 2.19
CA VAL A 108 -9.13 -10.29 3.17
C VAL A 108 -9.36 -8.81 2.86
N TYR A 109 -9.22 -8.41 1.60
CA TYR A 109 -9.56 -7.07 1.12
C TYR A 109 -11.00 -6.69 1.45
N GLY A 110 -11.96 -7.57 1.18
CA GLY A 110 -13.37 -7.35 1.52
C GLY A 110 -13.58 -7.05 3.01
N LYS A 111 -12.96 -7.85 3.89
CA LYS A 111 -13.00 -7.63 5.35
C LYS A 111 -12.37 -6.29 5.76
N LEU A 112 -11.25 -5.92 5.14
CA LEU A 112 -10.58 -4.63 5.41
C LEU A 112 -11.50 -3.46 5.06
N ILE A 113 -12.10 -3.48 3.87
CA ILE A 113 -13.02 -2.43 3.42
C ILE A 113 -14.26 -2.35 4.32
N GLU A 114 -14.83 -3.49 4.70
CA GLU A 114 -15.95 -3.55 5.63
C GLU A 114 -15.59 -2.95 7.00
N GLY A 115 -14.43 -3.30 7.54
CA GLY A 115 -13.91 -2.73 8.80
C GLY A 115 -13.72 -1.22 8.73
N LEU A 116 -13.18 -0.70 7.61
CA LEU A 116 -13.00 0.73 7.38
C LEU A 116 -14.34 1.48 7.27
N LYS A 117 -15.37 0.86 6.68
CA LYS A 117 -16.72 1.44 6.60
C LYS A 117 -17.44 1.45 7.96
N ARG A 118 -17.21 0.43 8.80
CA ARG A 118 -17.84 0.29 10.11
C ARG A 118 -17.26 1.22 11.18
N LYS A 119 -16.00 1.65 11.05
CA LYS A 119 -15.47 2.72 11.91
C LYS A 119 -16.20 4.01 11.54
N PRO A 120 -17.12 4.53 12.38
CA PRO A 120 -17.74 5.82 12.08
C PRO A 120 -16.63 6.87 12.08
N ARG A 121 -16.77 7.87 11.20
CA ARG A 121 -16.00 9.13 11.27
C ARG A 121 -16.28 9.82 12.62
N LYS A 122 -15.72 9.32 13.72
CA LYS A 122 -15.74 9.97 15.05
C LYS A 122 -14.69 11.09 15.10
N THR A 123 -14.67 11.96 14.09
CA THR A 123 -13.99 13.26 14.14
C THR A 123 -14.70 14.25 13.23
N ARG A 124 -15.96 14.59 13.54
CA ARG A 124 -16.54 15.89 13.19
C ARG A 124 -17.79 16.18 14.04
N MET A 125 -17.56 16.42 15.32
CA MET A 125 -18.44 17.29 16.12
C MET A 125 -17.57 18.17 17.00
N LEU A 126 -17.00 19.20 16.38
CA LEU A 126 -16.90 20.50 17.01
C LEU A 126 -17.89 21.38 16.26
N SER A 127 -19.14 21.43 16.71
CA SER A 127 -20.05 22.53 16.37
C SER A 127 -19.82 23.64 17.41
N PRO A 128 -19.39 24.85 17.02
CA PRO A 128 -19.16 25.96 17.94
C PRO A 128 -20.48 26.70 18.25
N PHE A 129 -21.51 25.97 18.69
CA PHE A 129 -22.78 26.57 19.09
C PHE A 129 -23.21 26.00 20.44
N SER A 130 -22.72 26.63 21.50
CA SER A 130 -23.46 26.73 22.76
C SER A 130 -24.04 28.14 22.81
N PRO A 131 -25.36 28.34 22.91
CA PRO A 131 -25.91 29.67 23.14
C PRO A 131 -25.55 30.12 24.57
N PRO A 132 -25.38 31.43 24.82
CA PRO A 132 -25.18 31.92 26.18
C PRO A 132 -26.46 31.65 26.99
N LEU A 133 -26.31 31.00 28.14
CA LEU A 133 -27.36 30.95 29.15
C LEU A 133 -27.57 32.37 29.66
N SER A 134 -28.75 32.92 29.37
CA SER A 134 -29.26 34.15 29.96
C SER A 134 -29.52 33.97 31.45
N LEU A 135 -28.86 34.79 32.27
CA LEU A 135 -29.30 35.24 33.60
C LEU A 135 -28.94 36.71 33.75
#